data_AF-A0A1Y1CFH0-F1
#
_entry.id   AF-A0A1Y1CFH0-F1
#
_cell.length_a   1.000
_cell.length_b   1.000
_cell.length_c   1.000
_cell.angle_alpha   90.00
_cell.angle_beta   90.00
_cell.angle_gamma   90.00
#
_symmetry.space_group_name_H-M   'P 1'
#
loop_
_entity.id
_entity.type
_entity.pdbx_description
1 polymer ?
#
loop_
_entity_poly.entity_id
_entity_poly.type
_entity_poly.pdbx_seq_one_letter_code
_entity_poly.pdbx_strand_id
1 'polypeptide(L)'
;MSGLDIGTTTLGLAGIEKPSYTEDQDFLASDYTPREYVISTRDRCDFSIDRIRSVQSKDFKYIRNFMTDRPYMQPSYMDADGVGFVKVMKQLHD
;
A
#
# COMPACT_ATOMS: atom_id res chain seq x y z
N MET A 1 9.31 -9.76 3.95
CA MET A 1 8.13 -10.08 3.13
C MET A 1 7.45 -8.79 2.69
N SER A 2 6.99 -8.74 1.45
CA SER A 2 6.17 -7.69 0.83
C SER A 2 4.83 -8.30 0.43
N GLY A 3 3.77 -7.51 0.32
CA GLY A 3 2.49 -7.99 -0.20
C GLY A 3 2.58 -8.54 -1.63
N LEU A 4 3.56 -8.10 -2.41
CA LEU A 4 3.82 -8.64 -3.75
C LEU A 4 4.18 -10.14 -3.72
N ASP A 5 4.82 -10.62 -2.65
CA ASP A 5 5.29 -12.01 -2.51
C ASP A 5 4.18 -13.06 -2.51
N ILE A 6 2.96 -12.65 -2.20
CA ILE A 6 1.82 -13.56 -2.13
C ILE A 6 1.61 -14.22 -3.50
N GLY A 7 1.82 -13.49 -4.59
CA GLY A 7 1.71 -14.02 -5.96
C GLY A 7 2.69 -15.15 -6.22
N THR A 8 4.00 -14.86 -6.17
CA THR A 8 5.05 -15.87 -6.38
C THR A 8 4.97 -17.03 -5.40
N THR A 9 4.68 -16.77 -4.12
CA THR A 9 4.54 -17.84 -3.13
C THR A 9 3.38 -18.78 -3.48
N THR A 10 2.27 -18.23 -4.01
CA THR A 10 1.14 -19.06 -4.48
C THR A 10 1.53 -19.90 -5.69
N LEU A 11 2.33 -19.36 -6.63
CA LEU A 11 2.84 -20.11 -7.78
C LEU A 11 3.78 -21.24 -7.34
N GLY A 12 4.71 -20.95 -6.42
CA GLY A 12 5.65 -21.93 -5.86
C GLY A 12 4.92 -23.08 -5.16
N LEU A 13 3.89 -22.78 -4.35
CA LEU A 13 3.02 -23.80 -3.75
C LEU A 13 2.30 -24.66 -4.78
N ALA A 14 1.96 -24.12 -5.95
CA ALA A 14 1.34 -24.84 -7.05
C ALA A 14 2.36 -25.58 -7.96
N GLY A 15 3.66 -25.46 -7.70
CA GLY A 15 4.71 -26.00 -8.56
C GLY A 15 4.84 -25.29 -9.91
N ILE A 16 4.33 -24.05 -10.01
CA ILE A 16 4.40 -23.22 -11.22
C ILE A 16 5.63 -22.33 -11.14
N GLU A 17 6.39 -22.24 -12.24
CA GLU A 17 7.57 -21.40 -12.33
C GLU A 17 7.21 -19.90 -12.21
N LYS A 18 8.01 -19.18 -11.43
CA LYS A 18 7.90 -17.73 -11.28
C LYS A 18 8.27 -17.03 -12.61
N PRO A 19 7.49 -16.03 -13.06
CA PRO A 19 7.89 -15.21 -14.21
C PRO A 19 9.17 -14.39 -13.95
N SER A 20 10.04 -14.26 -14.95
CA SER A 20 11.34 -13.56 -14.82
C SER A 20 11.25 -12.04 -14.63
N TYR A 21 10.10 -11.43 -14.95
CA TYR A 21 9.91 -9.98 -14.90
C TYR A 21 9.41 -9.48 -13.53
N THR A 22 9.19 -10.36 -12.55
CA THR A 22 8.62 -9.96 -11.27
C THR A 22 9.67 -9.86 -10.16
N GLU A 23 9.52 -8.84 -9.30
CA GLU A 23 10.44 -8.52 -8.20
C GLU A 23 10.07 -9.23 -6.87
N ASP A 24 8.94 -9.93 -6.84
CA ASP A 24 8.45 -10.64 -5.69
C ASP A 24 9.21 -11.95 -5.44
N GLN A 25 9.12 -12.50 -4.23
CA GLN A 25 9.89 -13.70 -3.86
C GLN A 25 8.96 -14.73 -3.21
N ASP A 26 9.25 -16.01 -3.43
CA ASP A 26 8.63 -17.08 -2.65
C ASP A 26 9.24 -17.06 -1.25
N PHE A 27 8.48 -16.66 -0.23
CA PHE A 27 8.97 -16.63 1.15
C PHE A 27 8.89 -17.99 1.85
N LEU A 28 8.30 -19.01 1.21
CA LEU A 28 8.23 -20.38 1.69
C LEU A 28 9.28 -21.29 1.04
N ALA A 29 9.93 -20.84 -0.04
CA ALA A 29 11.03 -21.56 -0.66
C ALA A 29 12.22 -21.72 0.31
N SER A 30 12.91 -22.87 0.21
CA SER A 30 14.03 -23.21 1.10
C SER A 30 15.25 -22.30 0.95
N ASP A 31 15.38 -21.66 -0.21
CA ASP A 31 16.45 -20.73 -0.57
C ASP A 31 16.02 -19.25 -0.45
N TYR A 32 14.87 -18.98 0.19
CA TYR A 32 14.39 -17.62 0.42
C TYR A 32 15.42 -16.78 1.17
N THR A 33 15.77 -15.64 0.59
CA THR A 33 16.65 -14.65 1.21
C THR A 33 15.84 -13.41 1.59
N PRO A 34 15.70 -13.09 2.90
CA PRO A 34 14.95 -11.91 3.33
C PRO A 34 15.52 -10.63 2.73
N ARG A 35 14.64 -9.82 2.12
CA ARG A 35 15.01 -8.49 1.63
C ARG A 35 15.30 -7.50 2.77
N GLU A 36 16.32 -6.67 2.59
CA GLU A 36 16.70 -5.62 3.55
C GLU A 36 15.67 -4.48 3.60
N TYR A 37 15.04 -4.19 2.47
CA TYR A 37 14.06 -3.10 2.33
C TYR A 37 12.77 -3.58 1.69
N VAL A 38 11.65 -3.04 2.17
CA VAL A 38 10.31 -3.21 1.59
C VAL A 38 9.84 -1.88 1.03
N ILE A 39 9.44 -1.89 -0.25
CA ILE A 39 8.92 -0.71 -0.95
C ILE A 39 7.39 -0.77 -0.93
N SER A 40 6.74 0.37 -0.70
CA SER A 40 5.29 0.50 -0.88
C SER A 40 4.95 1.79 -1.62
N THR A 41 3.93 1.72 -2.46
CA THR A 41 3.47 2.83 -3.28
C THR A 41 1.97 3.01 -3.11
N ARG A 42 1.53 4.26 -3.08
CA ARG A 42 0.14 4.66 -3.21
C ARG A 42 0.08 5.80 -4.21
N ASP A 43 -0.83 5.71 -5.16
CA ASP A 43 -1.05 6.78 -6.14
C ASP A 43 -2.43 7.42 -6.01
N ARG A 44 -3.41 6.64 -5.53
CA ARG A 44 -4.78 7.09 -5.28
C ARG A 44 -5.38 6.42 -4.05
N CYS A 45 -6.36 7.09 -3.46
CA CYS A 45 -7.36 6.49 -2.59
C CYS A 45 -8.72 6.84 -3.16
N ASP A 46 -9.48 5.85 -3.61
CA ASP A 46 -10.75 6.11 -4.31
C ASP A 46 -10.51 7.04 -5.53
N PHE A 47 -11.24 8.16 -5.65
CA PHE A 47 -11.04 9.18 -6.69
C PHE A 47 -10.01 10.26 -6.29
N SER A 48 -9.54 10.26 -5.05
CA SER A 48 -8.58 11.23 -4.57
C SER A 48 -7.16 10.82 -4.94
N ILE A 49 -6.47 11.71 -5.66
CA ILE A 49 -5.04 11.54 -5.98
C ILE A 49 -4.27 11.76 -4.67
N ASP A 50 -3.51 10.75 -4.26
CA ASP A 50 -2.72 10.77 -3.02
C ASP A 50 -1.43 9.98 -3.25
N ARG A 51 -0.40 10.69 -3.75
CA ARG A 51 0.87 10.07 -4.12
C ARG A 51 1.78 9.97 -2.91
N ILE A 52 1.99 8.74 -2.43
CA ILE A 52 2.85 8.41 -1.31
C ILE A 52 3.82 7.30 -1.72
N ARG A 53 5.07 7.40 -1.26
CA ARG A 53 6.09 6.36 -1.38
C ARG A 53 6.66 6.05 -0.01
N SER A 54 6.96 4.79 0.27
CA SER A 54 7.69 4.42 1.48
C SER A 54 8.76 3.39 1.22
N VAL A 55 9.84 3.50 1.99
CA VAL A 55 10.90 2.51 2.15
C VAL A 55 10.91 2.09 3.60
N GLN A 56 10.82 0.79 3.85
CA GLN A 56 10.88 0.22 5.19
C GLN A 56 12.09 -0.71 5.29
N SER A 57 12.96 -0.43 6.25
CA SER A 57 13.99 -1.36 6.73
C SER A 57 13.45 -2.16 7.92
N LYS A 58 14.30 -2.98 8.56
CA LYS A 58 13.95 -3.68 9.80
C LYS A 58 13.49 -2.74 10.92
N ASP A 59 14.19 -1.62 11.10
CA ASP A 59 14.03 -0.77 12.28
C ASP A 59 13.38 0.59 11.96
N PHE A 60 13.37 1.01 10.69
CA PHE A 60 12.91 2.33 10.27
C PHE A 60 11.99 2.27 9.07
N LYS A 61 11.00 3.17 9.02
CA LYS A 61 10.15 3.42 7.86
C LYS A 61 10.23 4.89 7.47
N TYR A 62 10.72 5.14 6.26
CA TYR A 62 10.65 6.46 5.63
C TYR A 62 9.40 6.56 4.76
N ILE A 63 8.63 7.64 4.94
CA ILE A 63 7.42 7.92 4.15
C ILE A 63 7.59 9.30 3.52
N ARG A 64 7.40 9.37 2.20
CA ARG A 64 7.38 10.63 1.45
C ARG A 64 5.97 10.89 0.92
N ASN A 65 5.35 11.91 1.48
CA ASN A 65 4.11 12.49 0.94
C ASN A 65 4.48 13.51 -0.13
N PHE A 66 3.99 13.33 -1.34
CA PHE A 66 4.24 14.28 -2.43
C PHE A 66 3.21 15.42 -2.50
N MET A 67 2.25 15.38 -1.59
CA MET A 67 1.03 16.18 -1.59
C MET A 67 0.83 16.72 -0.18
N THR A 68 1.73 17.62 0.23
CA THR A 68 1.80 18.16 1.59
C THR A 68 0.88 19.37 1.79
N ASP A 69 0.23 19.81 0.72
CA ASP A 69 -0.68 20.94 0.64
C ASP A 69 -2.14 20.58 0.99
N ARG A 70 -2.40 19.29 1.28
CA ARG A 70 -3.74 18.76 1.45
C ARG A 70 -3.86 17.88 2.71
N PRO A 71 -5.02 17.84 3.38
CA PRO A 71 -5.21 16.97 4.55
C PRO A 71 -5.27 15.49 4.14
N TYR A 72 -4.92 14.57 5.03
CA TYR A 72 -5.08 13.13 4.78
C TYR A 72 -6.54 12.69 4.66
N MET A 73 -7.46 13.46 5.24
CA MET A 73 -8.90 13.23 5.11
C MET A 73 -9.41 13.85 3.80
N GLN A 74 -8.92 13.33 2.68
CA GLN A 74 -9.39 13.72 1.35
C GLN A 74 -10.84 13.30 1.14
N PRO A 75 -11.60 13.99 0.28
CA PRO A 75 -12.95 13.57 -0.09
C PRO A 75 -12.95 12.14 -0.64
N SER A 76 -14.00 11.40 -0.34
CA SER A 76 -14.25 10.03 -0.79
C SER A 76 -15.67 9.91 -1.34
N TYR A 77 -16.02 8.79 -1.97
CA TYR A 77 -17.37 8.56 -2.47
C TYR A 77 -18.43 8.64 -1.36
N MET A 78 -18.03 8.37 -0.11
CA MET A 78 -18.88 8.50 1.08
C MET A 78 -19.29 9.95 1.39
N ASP A 79 -18.61 10.94 0.82
CA ASP A 79 -18.97 12.36 0.95
C ASP A 79 -20.21 12.73 0.13
N ALA A 80 -20.50 11.99 -0.94
CA ALA A 80 -21.62 12.28 -1.84
C ALA A 80 -22.96 11.81 -1.26
N ASP A 81 -22.99 10.64 -0.61
CA ASP A 81 -24.24 9.98 -0.18
C ASP A 81 -24.68 10.37 1.25
N GLY A 82 -24.08 11.41 1.83
CA GLY A 82 -24.49 11.93 3.13
C GLY A 82 -24.36 10.90 4.25
N VAL A 83 -23.31 10.08 4.21
CA VAL A 83 -23.01 9.06 5.22
C VAL A 83 -22.93 9.71 6.60
N GLY A 84 -23.61 9.11 7.58
CA GLY A 84 -23.85 9.74 8.90
C GLY A 84 -22.59 10.24 9.60
N PHE A 85 -21.49 9.47 9.56
CA PHE A 85 -20.24 9.88 10.22
C PHE A 85 -19.57 11.08 9.53
N VAL A 86 -19.68 11.21 8.20
CA VAL A 86 -19.12 12.34 7.44
C VAL A 86 -19.84 13.64 7.78
N LYS A 87 -21.18 13.57 7.95
CA LYS A 87 -22.00 14.72 8.37
C LYS A 87 -21.59 15.23 9.74
N VAL A 88 -21.38 14.33 10.71
CA VAL A 88 -20.94 14.69 12.07
C VAL A 88 -19.54 15.32 12.05
N MET A 89 -18.61 14.77 11.26
CA MET A 89 -17.26 15.33 11.14
C MET A 89 -17.27 16.77 10.57
N LYS A 90 -18.18 17.08 9.64
CA LYS A 90 -18.31 18.43 9.04
C LYS A 90 -18.90 19.46 10.02
N GLN A 91 -19.73 19.04 10.98
CA GLN A 91 -20.32 19.94 11.98
C GLN A 91 -19.31 20.56 12.96
N LEU A 92 -18.12 19.98 13.08
CA LEU A 92 -17.07 20.42 14.02
C LEU A 92 -16.08 21.43 13.41
N HIS A 93 -16.32 21.87 12.17
CA HIS A 93 -15.41 22.73 11.42
C HIS A 93 -15.97 24.15 11.17
N ASP A 94 -17.07 24.49 11.87
CA ASP A 94 -17.67 25.82 11.99
C ASP A 94 -17.42 26.37 13.42
#